data_AF-A0A2V7WS17-F1
#
_entry.id   AF-A0A2V7WS17-F1
#
_cell.length_a   1.000
_cell.length_b   1.000
_cell.length_c   1.000
_cell.angle_alpha   90.00
_cell.angle_beta   90.00
_cell.angle_gamma   90.00
#
_symmetry.space_group_name_H-M   'P 1'
#
loop_
_entity.id
_entity.type
_entity.pdbx_description
1 polymer ?
#
loop_
_entity_poly.entity_id
_entity_poly.type
_entity_poly.pdbx_seq_one_letter_code
_entity_poly.pdbx_strand_id
1 'polypeptide(L)'
;REIISAVQSVGVPARNIVVYDRYSYEIDIGSYQALLPPGIRILGIQEAFAAGGEYEPNVYCDANFFGEWETRSYMANIVTHDVTKIINVPTMKDHSASGVTGALKNLAYGTFNNVARTHRAPYTFTNPLIGLMCTVEPLRSKSVLNIMDGMRQVWHGGPLTQVQDFIDQSGILLVSTDPVAMDTVELEAIEKKRQDKGAPSLWQQDPKSITSNSEEFYHDASKNLFFRQPGHVAAAGKLGLGVADLKQIDHRRLAA
;
A
#
# COMPACT_ATOMS: atom_id res chain seq x y z
N ARG A 1 -2.30 17.68 6.52
CA ARG A 1 -2.57 19.14 6.52
C ARG A 1 -1.76 19.84 5.45
N GLU A 2 -0.43 19.78 5.49
CA GLU A 2 0.44 20.39 4.46
C GLU A 2 0.09 20.01 3.02
N ILE A 3 -0.21 18.73 2.76
CA ILE A 3 -0.66 18.27 1.43
C ILE A 3 -1.91 19.04 0.98
N ILE A 4 -2.88 19.23 1.87
CA ILE A 4 -4.13 19.94 1.58
C ILE A 4 -3.85 21.41 1.32
N SER A 5 -3.03 22.05 2.15
CA SER A 5 -2.63 23.45 1.98
C SER A 5 -1.91 23.68 0.64
N ALA A 6 -1.02 22.78 0.25
CA ALA A 6 -0.36 22.83 -1.06
C ALA A 6 -1.37 22.69 -2.21
N VAL A 7 -2.31 21.74 -2.13
CA VAL A 7 -3.38 21.57 -3.13
C VAL A 7 -4.29 22.80 -3.21
N GLN A 8 -4.61 23.44 -2.09
CA GLN A 8 -5.38 24.68 -2.06
C GLN A 8 -4.60 25.86 -2.66
N SER A 9 -3.28 25.94 -2.44
CA SER A 9 -2.45 27.03 -2.97
C SER A 9 -2.38 27.05 -4.50
N VAL A 10 -2.62 25.90 -5.16
CA VAL A 10 -2.73 25.80 -6.62
C VAL A 10 -4.17 25.99 -7.13
N GLY A 11 -5.08 26.44 -6.26
CA GLY A 11 -6.43 26.89 -6.62
C GLY A 11 -7.54 25.85 -6.49
N VAL A 12 -7.28 24.66 -5.92
CA VAL A 12 -8.32 23.65 -5.70
C VAL A 12 -9.16 24.02 -4.46
N PRO A 13 -10.49 24.25 -4.58
CA PRO A 13 -11.33 24.56 -3.44
C PRO A 13 -11.41 23.38 -2.44
N ALA A 14 -11.48 23.66 -1.13
CA ALA A 14 -11.54 22.62 -0.08
C ALA A 14 -12.62 21.56 -0.33
N ARG A 15 -13.82 21.97 -0.78
CA ARG A 15 -14.94 21.09 -1.11
C ARG A 15 -14.65 20.08 -2.24
N ASN A 16 -13.63 20.35 -3.06
CA ASN A 16 -13.17 19.48 -4.15
C ASN A 16 -12.01 18.57 -3.72
N ILE A 17 -11.58 18.64 -2.47
CA ILE A 17 -10.54 17.78 -1.90
C ILE A 17 -11.24 16.72 -1.05
N VAL A 18 -10.95 15.46 -1.32
CA VAL A 18 -11.44 14.31 -0.56
C VAL A 18 -10.24 13.57 0.03
N VAL A 19 -10.25 13.35 1.33
CA VAL A 19 -9.37 12.38 2.00
C VAL A 19 -10.17 11.10 2.16
N TYR A 20 -9.71 10.01 1.56
CA TYR A 20 -10.41 8.74 1.63
C TYR A 20 -9.49 7.62 2.11
N ASP A 21 -10.11 6.65 2.76
CA ASP A 21 -9.47 5.39 3.15
C ASP A 21 -10.40 4.23 2.82
N ARG A 22 -9.88 3.01 2.86
CA ARG A 22 -10.69 1.85 2.52
C ARG A 22 -11.82 1.62 3.52
N TYR A 23 -11.54 1.79 4.81
CA TYR A 23 -12.52 1.51 5.85
C TYR A 23 -12.88 2.75 6.66
N SER A 24 -14.18 2.96 6.88
CA SER A 24 -14.66 4.10 7.69
C SER A 24 -14.13 4.06 9.13
N TYR A 25 -13.95 2.87 9.71
CA TYR A 25 -13.43 2.75 11.07
C TYR A 25 -11.95 3.16 11.19
N GLU A 26 -11.14 3.02 10.14
CA GLU A 26 -9.73 3.46 10.15
C GLU A 26 -9.65 4.99 10.19
N ILE A 27 -10.57 5.66 9.51
CA ILE A 27 -10.76 7.12 9.57
C ILE A 27 -11.11 7.57 10.98
N ASP A 28 -12.01 6.85 11.66
CA ASP A 28 -12.42 7.16 13.03
C ASP A 28 -11.29 6.94 14.04
N ILE A 29 -10.57 5.81 13.95
CA ILE A 29 -9.39 5.54 14.78
C ILE A 29 -8.31 6.61 14.55
N GLY A 30 -8.09 7.00 13.30
CA GLY A 30 -7.16 8.05 12.93
C GLY A 30 -7.62 9.46 13.30
N SER A 31 -8.86 9.63 13.78
CA SER A 31 -9.46 10.92 14.13
C SER A 31 -9.40 11.96 13.00
N TYR A 32 -9.57 11.53 11.75
CA TYR A 32 -9.37 12.42 10.58
C TYR A 32 -10.31 13.63 10.65
N GLN A 33 -11.54 13.45 11.14
CA GLN A 33 -12.54 14.53 11.27
C GLN A 33 -12.05 15.68 12.16
N ALA A 34 -11.25 15.38 13.20
CA ALA A 34 -10.67 16.38 14.09
C ALA A 34 -9.37 16.98 13.53
N LEU A 35 -8.66 16.21 12.70
CA LEU A 35 -7.35 16.60 12.17
C LEU A 35 -7.44 17.40 10.87
N LEU A 36 -8.48 17.22 10.07
CA LEU A 36 -8.57 17.84 8.74
C LEU A 36 -9.15 19.26 8.80
N PRO A 37 -8.68 20.19 7.92
CA PRO A 37 -9.25 21.53 7.84
C PRO A 37 -10.76 21.52 7.50
N PRO A 38 -11.52 22.55 7.90
CA PRO A 38 -12.93 22.67 7.54
C PRO A 38 -13.15 22.65 6.01
N GLY A 39 -14.24 22.01 5.58
CA GLY A 39 -14.65 21.96 4.18
C GLY A 39 -13.99 20.87 3.34
N ILE A 40 -13.05 20.10 3.91
CA ILE A 40 -12.50 18.88 3.28
C ILE A 40 -13.49 17.74 3.42
N ARG A 41 -13.73 17.00 2.33
CA ARG A 41 -14.57 15.79 2.35
C ARG A 41 -13.76 14.63 2.91
N ILE A 42 -14.40 13.79 3.72
CA ILE A 42 -13.81 12.58 4.28
C ILE A 42 -14.69 11.41 3.83
N LEU A 43 -14.07 10.33 3.35
CA LEU A 43 -14.82 9.19 2.82
C LEU A 43 -14.14 7.87 3.19
N GLY A 44 -14.83 7.02 3.93
CA GLY A 44 -14.47 5.60 4.02
C GLY A 44 -15.14 4.87 2.87
N ILE A 45 -14.38 4.10 2.08
CA ILE A 45 -14.96 3.38 0.93
C ILE A 45 -15.92 2.32 1.41
N GLN A 46 -15.57 1.55 2.44
CA GLN A 46 -16.38 0.50 3.05
C GLN A 46 -16.78 0.92 4.46
N GLU A 47 -18.08 0.86 4.75
CA GLU A 47 -18.52 0.73 6.13
C GLU A 47 -18.26 -0.70 6.63
N ALA A 48 -17.75 -0.84 7.85
CA ALA A 48 -17.30 -2.11 8.42
C ALA A 48 -18.35 -3.24 8.41
N PHE A 49 -19.63 -2.93 8.11
CA PHE A 49 -20.75 -3.88 8.12
C PHE A 49 -21.82 -3.62 7.04
N ALA A 50 -21.60 -2.72 6.08
CA ALA A 50 -22.59 -2.45 5.01
C ALA A 50 -22.28 -3.27 3.76
N ALA A 51 -23.33 -3.80 3.12
CA ALA A 51 -23.22 -4.54 1.87
C ALA A 51 -23.62 -3.66 0.68
N GLY A 52 -22.65 -3.37 -0.20
CA GLY A 52 -22.88 -2.97 -1.59
C GLY A 52 -23.03 -1.47 -1.85
N GLY A 53 -22.79 -1.07 -3.11
CA GLY A 53 -23.01 0.29 -3.63
C GLY A 53 -21.78 1.20 -3.69
N GLU A 54 -20.66 0.80 -3.10
CA GLU A 54 -19.45 1.64 -3.00
C GLU A 54 -18.42 1.36 -4.11
N TYR A 55 -18.65 0.32 -4.91
CA TYR A 55 -17.77 -0.15 -5.98
C TYR A 55 -18.49 -0.19 -7.33
N GLU A 56 -17.77 0.15 -8.39
CA GLU A 56 -18.28 0.17 -9.77
C GLU A 56 -18.27 -1.25 -10.37
N PRO A 57 -19.45 -1.83 -10.69
CA PRO A 57 -19.52 -3.19 -11.24
C PRO A 57 -18.87 -3.34 -12.63
N ASN A 58 -18.73 -2.26 -13.39
CA ASN A 58 -18.17 -2.32 -14.74
C ASN A 58 -16.66 -2.02 -14.83
N VAL A 59 -16.03 -1.63 -13.71
CA VAL A 59 -14.60 -1.28 -13.66
C VAL A 59 -13.94 -2.20 -12.65
N TYR A 60 -13.21 -3.19 -13.15
CA TYR A 60 -12.64 -4.23 -12.31
C TYR A 60 -11.29 -4.75 -12.84
N CYS A 61 -10.51 -5.31 -11.91
CA CYS A 61 -9.38 -6.19 -12.21
C CYS A 61 -9.85 -7.64 -12.10
N ASP A 62 -9.81 -8.36 -13.22
CA ASP A 62 -10.11 -9.80 -13.26
C ASP A 62 -8.84 -10.63 -13.04
N ALA A 63 -8.94 -11.65 -12.19
CA ALA A 63 -7.86 -12.59 -11.90
C ALA A 63 -8.43 -13.94 -11.46
N ASN A 64 -8.22 -14.97 -12.28
CA ASN A 64 -8.82 -16.30 -12.10
C ASN A 64 -7.88 -17.33 -11.46
N PHE A 65 -6.74 -16.91 -10.92
CA PHE A 65 -5.71 -17.79 -10.34
C PHE A 65 -6.12 -18.50 -9.03
N PHE A 66 -7.32 -18.20 -8.54
CA PHE A 66 -7.80 -18.54 -7.21
C PHE A 66 -8.81 -19.71 -7.20
N GLY A 67 -9.27 -20.18 -8.36
CA GLY A 67 -10.26 -21.27 -8.46
C GLY A 67 -11.62 -20.94 -7.84
N GLU A 68 -11.90 -19.65 -7.68
CA GLU A 68 -13.13 -19.13 -7.07
C GLU A 68 -14.13 -18.69 -8.15
N TRP A 69 -15.40 -18.56 -7.77
CA TRP A 69 -16.46 -18.15 -8.70
C TRP A 69 -16.41 -16.65 -9.03
N GLU A 70 -16.14 -15.78 -8.04
CA GLU A 70 -16.00 -14.34 -8.25
C GLU A 70 -14.52 -13.96 -8.40
N THR A 71 -14.07 -13.86 -9.64
CA THR A 71 -12.68 -13.57 -10.02
C THR A 71 -12.38 -12.08 -10.09
N ARG A 72 -13.39 -11.21 -9.98
CA ARG A 72 -13.26 -9.77 -10.17
C ARG A 72 -13.03 -9.03 -8.86
N SER A 73 -12.21 -8.00 -8.96
CA SER A 73 -11.97 -6.99 -7.93
C SER A 73 -12.48 -5.68 -8.50
N TYR A 74 -13.55 -5.15 -7.95
CA TYR A 74 -14.19 -3.93 -8.45
C TYR A 74 -13.52 -2.69 -7.88
N MET A 75 -13.45 -1.63 -8.67
CA MET A 75 -12.85 -0.35 -8.30
C MET A 75 -13.84 0.51 -7.51
N ALA A 76 -13.37 1.20 -6.46
CA ALA A 76 -14.21 2.09 -5.67
C ALA A 76 -14.80 3.23 -6.50
N ASN A 77 -16.07 3.55 -6.26
CA ASN A 77 -16.82 4.59 -7.00
C ASN A 77 -16.16 5.97 -6.91
N ILE A 78 -15.53 6.31 -5.77
CA ILE A 78 -14.77 7.56 -5.63
C ILE A 78 -13.65 7.69 -6.67
N VAL A 79 -12.93 6.59 -6.93
CA VAL A 79 -11.84 6.56 -7.92
C VAL A 79 -12.41 6.54 -9.33
N THR A 80 -13.54 5.88 -9.58
CA THR A 80 -14.16 5.85 -10.91
C THR A 80 -14.75 7.22 -11.28
N HIS A 81 -15.54 7.83 -10.40
CA HIS A 81 -16.48 8.90 -10.74
C HIS A 81 -16.17 10.26 -10.11
N ASP A 82 -15.66 10.30 -8.88
CA ASP A 82 -15.63 11.54 -8.09
C ASP A 82 -14.33 12.33 -8.24
N VAL A 83 -13.17 11.66 -8.18
CA VAL A 83 -11.87 12.34 -8.17
C VAL A 83 -11.24 12.35 -9.56
N THR A 84 -10.49 13.41 -9.86
CA THR A 84 -9.76 13.57 -11.13
C THR A 84 -8.27 13.29 -11.00
N LYS A 85 -7.73 13.40 -9.79
CA LYS A 85 -6.32 13.18 -9.42
C LYS A 85 -6.23 12.57 -8.02
N ILE A 86 -5.27 11.68 -7.82
CA ILE A 86 -4.99 10.99 -6.57
C ILE A 86 -3.56 11.33 -6.15
N ILE A 87 -3.43 11.84 -4.92
CA ILE A 87 -2.17 11.92 -4.19
C ILE A 87 -2.19 10.75 -3.20
N ASN A 88 -1.35 9.76 -3.44
CA ASN A 88 -1.22 8.57 -2.63
C ASN A 88 -0.34 8.85 -1.40
N VAL A 89 -0.78 8.42 -0.22
CA VAL A 89 -0.05 8.65 1.05
C VAL A 89 0.22 7.31 1.74
N PRO A 90 1.14 6.47 1.21
CA PRO A 90 1.46 5.18 1.80
C PRO A 90 2.34 5.33 3.06
N THR A 91 2.47 4.24 3.81
CA THR A 91 3.40 4.11 4.94
C THR A 91 4.50 3.12 4.60
N MET A 92 5.74 3.41 5.00
CA MET A 92 6.89 2.53 4.79
C MET A 92 6.82 1.34 5.75
N LYS A 93 6.43 0.16 5.25
CA LYS A 93 6.27 -1.03 6.09
C LYS A 93 6.45 -2.36 5.37
N ASP A 94 7.02 -3.32 6.11
CA ASP A 94 6.94 -4.75 5.82
C ASP A 94 5.48 -5.18 5.69
N HIS A 95 5.29 -6.25 4.95
CA HIS A 95 4.02 -6.97 4.92
C HIS A 95 4.29 -8.47 4.83
N SER A 96 3.72 -9.24 5.75
CA SER A 96 3.93 -10.69 5.84
C SER A 96 3.72 -11.43 4.52
N ALA A 97 2.71 -11.05 3.73
CA ALA A 97 2.48 -11.59 2.38
C ALA A 97 3.29 -10.90 1.24
N SER A 98 3.12 -9.60 1.00
CA SER A 98 3.71 -8.95 -0.18
C SER A 98 5.19 -8.58 -0.05
N GLY A 99 5.80 -8.79 1.13
CA GLY A 99 7.14 -8.32 1.45
C GLY A 99 7.11 -6.87 1.93
N VAL A 100 6.60 -5.96 1.10
CA VAL A 100 6.35 -4.55 1.47
C VAL A 100 4.91 -4.17 1.17
N THR A 101 4.42 -3.11 1.80
CA THR A 101 3.12 -2.51 1.44
C THR A 101 3.31 -1.49 0.33
N GLY A 102 4.01 -0.39 0.59
CA GLY A 102 4.32 0.58 -0.44
C GLY A 102 3.14 1.30 -1.08
N ALA A 103 3.49 2.16 -2.03
CA ALA A 103 2.60 2.92 -2.87
C ALA A 103 1.70 2.02 -3.72
N LEU A 104 2.25 0.96 -4.33
CA LEU A 104 1.51 0.08 -5.24
C LEU A 104 0.39 -0.66 -4.49
N LYS A 105 0.68 -1.24 -3.32
CA LYS A 105 -0.36 -1.93 -2.55
C LYS A 105 -1.36 -0.94 -1.95
N ASN A 106 -0.92 0.23 -1.52
CA ASN A 106 -1.84 1.26 -1.02
C ASN A 106 -2.86 1.67 -2.10
N LEU A 107 -2.39 1.92 -3.34
CA LEU A 107 -3.26 2.19 -4.48
C LEU A 107 -4.17 1.00 -4.81
N ALA A 108 -3.61 -0.19 -4.97
CA ALA A 108 -4.38 -1.37 -5.36
C ALA A 108 -5.37 -1.78 -4.27
N TYR A 109 -4.90 -2.16 -3.08
CA TYR A 109 -5.74 -2.78 -2.06
C TYR A 109 -6.55 -1.75 -1.27
N GLY A 110 -6.19 -0.47 -1.34
CA GLY A 110 -7.03 0.63 -0.84
C GLY A 110 -8.19 0.98 -1.77
N THR A 111 -8.07 0.67 -3.07
CA THR A 111 -9.07 1.05 -4.09
C THR A 111 -9.99 -0.10 -4.51
N PHE A 112 -9.50 -1.34 -4.48
CA PHE A 112 -10.24 -2.51 -4.96
C PHE A 112 -10.81 -3.34 -3.82
N ASN A 113 -12.02 -3.87 -4.02
CA ASN A 113 -12.58 -4.90 -3.14
C ASN A 113 -12.04 -6.30 -3.49
N ASN A 114 -12.50 -7.32 -2.76
CA ASN A 114 -12.18 -8.72 -3.00
C ASN A 114 -10.66 -9.06 -2.96
N VAL A 115 -9.78 -8.17 -2.49
CA VAL A 115 -8.33 -8.41 -2.50
C VAL A 115 -7.86 -9.43 -1.44
N ALA A 116 -8.69 -9.74 -0.44
CA ALA A 116 -8.37 -10.69 0.64
C ALA A 116 -8.03 -12.09 0.10
N ARG A 117 -8.62 -12.49 -1.02
CA ARG A 117 -8.40 -13.78 -1.69
C ARG A 117 -6.95 -14.04 -2.12
N THR A 118 -6.12 -13.00 -2.16
CA THR A 118 -4.68 -13.08 -2.46
C THR A 118 -3.84 -13.61 -1.30
N HIS A 119 -4.37 -13.65 -0.07
CA HIS A 119 -3.66 -14.03 1.14
C HIS A 119 -4.02 -15.46 1.55
N ARG A 120 -3.52 -16.47 0.82
CA ARG A 120 -3.78 -17.90 1.09
C ARG A 120 -2.59 -18.59 1.72
N ALA A 121 -2.46 -18.55 3.03
CA ALA A 121 -1.28 -19.11 3.70
C ALA A 121 -1.04 -20.59 3.32
N PRO A 122 0.21 -21.01 3.04
CA PRO A 122 1.43 -20.20 3.15
C PRO A 122 1.78 -19.42 1.87
N TYR A 123 1.11 -19.67 0.74
CA TYR A 123 1.42 -19.04 -0.55
C TYR A 123 0.50 -17.86 -0.88
N THR A 124 1.08 -16.69 -1.08
CA THR A 124 0.31 -15.51 -1.49
C THR A 124 0.43 -15.24 -2.99
N PHE A 125 -0.61 -14.62 -3.54
CA PHE A 125 -0.71 -14.24 -4.94
C PHE A 125 -0.69 -12.72 -5.13
N THR A 126 -0.08 -12.00 -4.17
CA THR A 126 0.10 -10.55 -4.25
C THR A 126 1.00 -10.15 -5.43
N ASN A 127 1.88 -11.06 -5.87
CA ASN A 127 2.67 -10.94 -7.09
C ASN A 127 2.07 -11.84 -8.20
N PRO A 128 1.70 -11.32 -9.38
CA PRO A 128 1.82 -9.93 -9.83
C PRO A 128 0.57 -9.07 -9.56
N LEU A 129 -0.43 -9.58 -8.81
CA LEU A 129 -1.77 -8.97 -8.78
C LEU A 129 -1.79 -7.51 -8.31
N ILE A 130 -0.95 -7.13 -7.33
CA ILE A 130 -0.84 -5.73 -6.89
C ILE A 130 -0.49 -4.81 -8.07
N GLY A 131 0.53 -5.19 -8.85
CA GLY A 131 0.94 -4.45 -10.04
C GLY A 131 -0.17 -4.45 -11.11
N LEU A 132 -0.81 -5.60 -11.35
CA LEU A 132 -1.90 -5.70 -12.33
C LEU A 132 -3.07 -4.76 -12.01
N MET A 133 -3.50 -4.70 -10.75
CA MET A 133 -4.57 -3.79 -10.30
C MET A 133 -4.22 -2.32 -10.55
N CYS A 134 -2.96 -1.94 -10.37
CA CYS A 134 -2.49 -0.58 -10.65
C CYS A 134 -2.50 -0.22 -12.14
N THR A 135 -2.64 -1.19 -13.05
CA THR A 135 -2.76 -0.90 -14.49
C THR A 135 -4.18 -0.55 -14.94
N VAL A 136 -5.18 -0.83 -14.11
CA VAL A 136 -6.59 -0.66 -14.47
C VAL A 136 -6.97 0.82 -14.47
N GLU A 137 -7.65 1.27 -15.52
CA GLU A 137 -8.18 2.64 -15.60
C GLU A 137 -9.53 2.75 -14.88
N PRO A 138 -9.86 3.91 -14.28
CA PRO A 138 -9.08 5.16 -14.30
C PRO A 138 -8.02 5.30 -13.20
N LEU A 139 -7.73 4.27 -12.39
CA LEU A 139 -6.76 4.38 -11.28
C LEU A 139 -5.37 4.80 -11.78
N ARG A 140 -4.89 4.16 -12.85
CA ARG A 140 -3.56 4.44 -13.42
C ARG A 140 -3.41 5.91 -13.83
N SER A 141 -4.35 6.46 -14.59
CA SER A 141 -4.27 7.85 -15.07
C SER A 141 -4.57 8.91 -14.01
N LYS A 142 -5.26 8.53 -12.93
CA LYS A 142 -5.60 9.43 -11.81
C LYS A 142 -4.48 9.51 -10.75
N SER A 143 -3.69 8.46 -10.54
CA SER A 143 -2.55 8.50 -9.61
C SER A 143 -1.41 9.35 -10.16
N VAL A 144 -1.05 10.45 -9.47
CA VAL A 144 -0.07 11.42 -9.99
C VAL A 144 1.08 11.75 -9.05
N LEU A 145 0.92 11.50 -7.76
CA LEU A 145 1.94 11.79 -6.76
C LEU A 145 1.82 10.80 -5.61
N ASN A 146 2.96 10.32 -5.10
CA ASN A 146 3.05 9.45 -3.94
C ASN A 146 3.93 10.15 -2.90
N ILE A 147 3.45 10.21 -1.66
CA ILE A 147 4.14 10.80 -0.50
C ILE A 147 4.16 9.74 0.60
N MET A 148 5.24 8.97 0.67
CA MET A 148 5.37 7.88 1.64
C MET A 148 5.89 8.39 2.98
N ASP A 149 5.13 8.12 4.02
CA ASP A 149 5.54 8.31 5.41
C ASP A 149 6.46 7.16 5.85
N GLY A 150 7.76 7.47 5.97
CA GLY A 150 8.78 6.63 6.57
C GLY A 150 9.32 7.22 7.87
N MET A 151 8.54 8.06 8.57
CA MET A 151 8.94 8.60 9.88
C MET A 151 9.11 7.45 10.87
N ARG A 152 8.20 6.48 10.81
CA ARG A 152 8.21 5.21 11.54
C ARG A 152 8.16 4.05 10.56
N GLN A 153 9.31 3.49 10.25
CA GLN A 153 9.43 2.33 9.37
C GLN A 153 9.12 1.05 10.15
N VAL A 154 8.14 0.28 9.72
CA VAL A 154 7.88 -1.07 10.26
C VAL A 154 8.71 -2.06 9.46
N TRP A 155 9.71 -2.71 10.06
CA TRP A 155 10.62 -3.62 9.34
C TRP A 155 10.26 -5.11 9.50
N HIS A 156 9.32 -5.41 10.40
CA HIS A 156 8.70 -6.73 10.57
C HIS A 156 7.34 -6.62 11.29
N GLY A 157 6.54 -7.70 11.28
CA GLY A 157 5.24 -7.73 11.96
C GLY A 157 4.14 -7.00 11.19
N GLY A 158 4.37 -6.60 9.94
CA GLY A 158 3.37 -5.88 9.14
C GLY A 158 2.22 -6.78 8.66
N PRO A 159 1.02 -6.21 8.41
CA PRO A 159 0.76 -4.77 8.26
C PRO A 159 0.48 -4.02 9.57
N LEU A 160 0.17 -4.70 10.66
CA LEU A 160 -0.19 -4.12 11.95
C LEU A 160 0.69 -4.73 13.05
N THR A 161 1.93 -4.24 13.17
CA THR A 161 2.84 -4.77 14.19
C THR A 161 2.30 -4.49 15.59
N GLN A 162 2.37 -5.49 16.46
CA GLN A 162 2.00 -5.37 17.87
C GLN A 162 3.19 -5.04 18.77
N VAL A 163 4.40 -5.05 18.20
CA VAL A 163 5.67 -4.93 18.94
C VAL A 163 6.45 -3.71 18.48
N GLN A 164 6.82 -2.87 19.44
CA GLN A 164 7.54 -1.61 19.20
C GLN A 164 8.97 -1.84 18.68
N ASP A 165 9.61 -2.95 19.04
CA ASP A 165 10.97 -3.28 18.59
C ASP A 165 11.09 -3.45 17.07
N PHE A 166 9.96 -3.72 16.40
CA PHE A 166 9.87 -3.82 14.95
C PHE A 166 9.56 -2.48 14.24
N ILE A 167 9.55 -1.38 14.99
CA ILE A 167 9.37 -0.02 14.48
C ILE A 167 10.70 0.74 14.63
N ASP A 168 11.18 1.28 13.51
CA ASP A 168 12.37 2.13 13.47
C ASP A 168 11.99 3.59 13.24
N GLN A 169 12.56 4.50 14.03
CA GLN A 169 12.35 5.94 13.86
C GLN A 169 13.27 6.48 12.75
N SER A 170 12.97 6.13 11.50
CA SER A 170 13.82 6.46 10.36
C SER A 170 13.79 7.95 10.02
N GLY A 171 12.68 8.64 10.29
CA GLY A 171 12.56 10.09 10.05
C GLY A 171 12.62 10.46 8.57
N ILE A 172 12.12 9.60 7.68
CA ILE A 172 12.22 9.76 6.22
C ILE A 172 10.84 10.09 5.65
N LEU A 173 10.80 11.02 4.70
CA LEU A 173 9.66 11.24 3.82
C LEU A 173 10.11 11.01 2.38
N LEU A 174 9.47 10.08 1.66
CA LEU A 174 9.75 9.86 0.24
C LEU A 174 8.66 10.51 -0.60
N VAL A 175 9.05 11.21 -1.66
CA VAL A 175 8.12 11.87 -2.59
C VAL A 175 8.49 11.45 -4.01
N SER A 176 7.52 10.89 -4.74
CA SER A 176 7.75 10.39 -6.11
C SER A 176 6.47 10.42 -6.94
N THR A 177 6.60 10.74 -8.22
CA THR A 177 5.53 10.52 -9.22
C THR A 177 5.52 9.08 -9.76
N ASP A 178 6.59 8.32 -9.53
CA ASP A 178 6.73 6.92 -9.91
C ASP A 178 6.54 6.01 -8.68
N PRO A 179 5.43 5.26 -8.59
CA PRO A 179 5.15 4.38 -7.47
C PRO A 179 6.07 3.14 -7.44
N VAL A 180 6.55 2.67 -8.59
CA VAL A 180 7.45 1.51 -8.67
C VAL A 180 8.82 1.87 -8.14
N ALA A 181 9.33 3.05 -8.52
CA ALA A 181 10.61 3.54 -8.01
C ALA A 181 10.57 3.78 -6.50
N MET A 182 9.46 4.35 -6.00
CA MET A 182 9.25 4.54 -4.56
C MET A 182 9.27 3.21 -3.80
N ASP A 183 8.53 2.19 -4.27
CA ASP A 183 8.46 0.89 -3.60
C ASP A 183 9.78 0.11 -3.72
N THR A 184 10.55 0.35 -4.78
CA THR A 184 11.90 -0.19 -4.91
C THR A 184 12.83 0.38 -3.82
N VAL A 185 12.74 1.69 -3.54
CA VAL A 185 13.52 2.32 -2.46
C VAL A 185 13.07 1.86 -1.07
N GLU A 186 11.76 1.71 -0.84
CA GLU A 186 11.22 1.12 0.39
C GLU A 186 11.74 -0.30 0.60
N LEU A 187 11.71 -1.12 -0.45
CA LEU A 187 12.16 -2.50 -0.38
C LEU A 187 13.62 -2.60 0.05
N GLU A 188 14.50 -1.79 -0.53
CA GLU A 188 15.92 -1.73 -0.13
C GLU A 188 16.09 -1.25 1.33
N ALA A 189 15.30 -0.26 1.76
CA ALA A 189 15.36 0.24 3.13
C ALA A 189 14.93 -0.81 4.16
N ILE A 190 13.86 -1.57 3.89
CA ILE A 190 13.39 -2.64 4.77
C ILE A 190 14.34 -3.84 4.74
N GLU A 191 14.81 -4.26 3.56
CA GLU A 191 15.77 -5.34 3.44
C GLU A 191 17.06 -5.04 4.21
N LYS A 192 17.61 -3.84 4.04
CA LYS A 192 18.76 -3.38 4.80
C LYS A 192 18.51 -3.43 6.30
N LYS A 193 17.35 -2.93 6.76
CA LYS A 193 17.01 -2.93 8.19
C LYS A 193 16.91 -4.35 8.75
N ARG A 194 16.30 -5.27 8.01
CA ARG A 194 16.21 -6.69 8.38
C ARG A 194 17.60 -7.32 8.48
N GLN A 195 18.47 -7.05 7.50
CA GLN A 195 19.86 -7.52 7.51
C GLN A 195 20.63 -6.99 8.74
N ASP A 196 20.54 -5.68 9.03
CA ASP A 196 21.20 -5.05 10.17
C ASP A 196 20.71 -5.63 11.52
N LYS A 197 19.49 -6.19 11.54
CA LYS A 197 18.89 -6.87 12.71
C LYS A 197 19.11 -8.39 12.73
N GLY A 198 19.83 -8.93 11.74
CA GLY A 198 20.05 -10.38 11.60
C GLY A 198 18.80 -11.18 11.25
N ALA A 199 17.75 -10.52 10.74
CA ALA A 199 16.51 -11.17 10.32
C ALA A 199 16.64 -11.74 8.90
N PRO A 200 15.91 -12.81 8.55
CA PRO A 200 15.83 -13.33 7.19
C PRO A 200 15.46 -12.29 6.15
N SER A 201 16.02 -12.43 4.95
CA SER A 201 15.69 -11.61 3.79
C SER A 201 14.19 -11.62 3.46
N LEU A 202 13.66 -10.51 2.94
CA LEU A 202 12.31 -10.45 2.35
C LEU A 202 12.12 -11.45 1.20
N TRP A 203 13.22 -11.85 0.55
CA TRP A 203 13.23 -12.78 -0.58
C TRP A 203 13.33 -14.24 -0.16
N GLN A 204 13.51 -14.53 1.13
CA GLN A 204 13.71 -15.89 1.60
C GLN A 204 12.44 -16.75 1.42
N GLN A 205 12.64 -17.96 0.91
CA GLN A 205 11.61 -18.98 0.67
C GLN A 205 11.97 -20.27 1.44
N ASP A 206 12.13 -20.16 2.76
CA ASP A 206 12.45 -21.31 3.62
C ASP A 206 11.19 -21.78 4.37
N PRO A 207 10.71 -23.02 4.19
CA PRO A 207 9.60 -23.57 4.96
C PRO A 207 9.74 -23.46 6.48
N LYS A 208 10.98 -23.46 7.02
CA LYS A 208 11.22 -23.32 8.48
C LYS A 208 10.89 -21.93 9.02
N SER A 209 10.83 -20.93 8.13
CA SER A 209 10.42 -19.56 8.48
C SER A 209 8.91 -19.41 8.53
N ILE A 210 8.13 -20.38 8.04
CA ILE A 210 6.67 -20.28 8.04
C ILE A 210 6.08 -20.75 9.36
N THR A 211 5.16 -19.98 9.90
CA THR A 211 4.37 -20.32 11.09
C THR A 211 2.91 -19.93 10.89
N SER A 212 2.00 -20.69 11.50
CA SER A 212 0.58 -20.30 11.66
C SER A 212 0.31 -19.62 13.01
N ASN A 213 1.33 -19.53 13.88
CA ASN A 213 1.22 -18.92 15.19
C ASN A 213 1.52 -17.41 15.08
N SER A 214 0.48 -16.59 15.28
CA SER A 214 0.61 -15.13 15.24
C SER A 214 1.56 -14.58 16.31
N GLU A 215 1.63 -15.20 17.49
CA GLU A 215 2.53 -14.76 18.56
C GLU A 215 4.00 -14.94 18.14
N GLU A 216 4.34 -16.08 17.54
CA GLU A 216 5.67 -16.29 16.98
C GLU A 216 6.00 -15.25 15.91
N PHE A 217 5.06 -14.95 15.01
CA PHE A 217 5.25 -13.93 13.99
C PHE A 217 5.50 -12.52 14.59
N TYR A 218 4.78 -12.14 15.65
CA TYR A 218 4.97 -10.81 16.25
C TYR A 218 6.19 -10.71 17.16
N HIS A 219 6.81 -11.82 17.57
CA HIS A 219 7.92 -11.82 18.53
C HIS A 219 9.23 -12.41 17.97
N ASP A 220 9.21 -13.06 16.81
CA ASP A 220 10.39 -13.65 16.17
C ASP A 220 10.46 -13.22 14.69
N ALA A 221 11.39 -12.33 14.38
CA ALA A 221 11.59 -11.81 13.03
C ALA A 221 12.05 -12.86 12.00
N SER A 222 12.42 -14.07 12.47
CA SER A 222 12.70 -15.23 11.62
C SER A 222 11.46 -15.99 11.18
N LYS A 223 10.31 -15.71 11.81
CA LYS A 223 9.02 -16.32 11.52
C LYS A 223 8.15 -15.41 10.67
N ASN A 224 7.32 -16.01 9.83
CA ASN A 224 6.40 -15.30 8.96
C ASN A 224 5.16 -16.13 8.65
N LEU A 225 4.06 -15.45 8.35
CA LEU A 225 2.79 -16.10 8.05
C LEU A 225 2.70 -16.63 6.61
N PHE A 226 3.50 -16.06 5.70
CA PHE A 226 3.46 -16.37 4.27
C PHE A 226 4.87 -16.49 3.69
N PHE A 227 4.98 -17.13 2.55
CA PHE A 227 6.07 -16.91 1.63
C PHE A 227 5.94 -15.51 1.02
N ARG A 228 6.83 -14.59 1.41
CA ARG A 228 6.78 -13.20 0.95
C ARG A 228 6.88 -13.12 -0.57
N GLN A 229 6.20 -12.16 -1.18
CA GLN A 229 6.20 -11.90 -2.61
C GLN A 229 6.61 -10.46 -2.96
N PRO A 230 7.83 -10.03 -2.57
CA PRO A 230 8.37 -8.69 -2.89
C PRO A 230 8.50 -8.44 -4.39
N GLY A 231 8.56 -9.50 -5.20
CA GLY A 231 8.65 -9.42 -6.66
C GLY A 231 7.50 -8.68 -7.35
N HIS A 232 6.39 -8.37 -6.66
CA HIS A 232 5.31 -7.57 -7.21
C HIS A 232 5.76 -6.17 -7.66
N VAL A 233 6.79 -5.58 -7.02
CA VAL A 233 7.38 -4.29 -7.42
C VAL A 233 8.03 -4.40 -8.80
N ALA A 234 8.90 -5.39 -8.98
CA ALA A 234 9.55 -5.64 -10.27
C ALA A 234 8.53 -6.03 -11.36
N ALA A 235 7.48 -6.78 -11.00
CA ALA A 235 6.38 -7.10 -11.91
C ALA A 235 5.62 -5.84 -12.36
N ALA A 236 5.35 -4.90 -11.44
CA ALA A 236 4.73 -3.61 -11.77
C ALA A 236 5.60 -2.79 -12.74
N GLY A 237 6.93 -2.80 -12.57
CA GLY A 237 7.85 -2.17 -13.52
C GLY A 237 7.74 -2.75 -14.94
N LYS A 238 7.65 -4.09 -15.05
CA LYS A 238 7.43 -4.77 -16.35
C LYS A 238 6.07 -4.45 -16.99
N LEU A 239 5.07 -4.08 -16.20
CA LEU A 239 3.76 -3.62 -16.66
C LEU A 239 3.77 -2.14 -17.11
N GLY A 240 4.93 -1.47 -17.06
CA GLY A 240 5.11 -0.08 -17.47
C GLY A 240 4.54 0.93 -16.48
N LEU A 241 4.42 0.56 -15.20
CA LEU A 241 3.97 1.46 -14.14
C LEU A 241 5.09 2.36 -13.59
N GLY A 242 6.35 2.08 -13.94
CA GLY A 242 7.51 2.81 -13.45
C GLY A 242 8.81 2.02 -13.54
N VAL A 243 9.86 2.51 -12.89
CA VAL A 243 11.21 1.94 -12.92
C VAL A 243 11.50 1.13 -11.66
N ALA A 244 11.80 -0.16 -11.83
CA ALA A 244 12.17 -1.06 -10.73
C ALA A 244 13.69 -1.33 -10.62
N ASP A 245 14.48 -0.92 -11.61
CA ASP A 245 15.93 -1.05 -11.55
C ASP A 245 16.53 0.09 -10.74
N LEU A 246 17.02 -0.22 -9.54
CA LEU A 246 17.60 0.75 -8.62
C LEU A 246 18.69 1.62 -9.26
N LYS A 247 19.45 1.10 -10.24
CA LYS A 247 20.50 1.85 -10.93
C LYS A 247 19.96 2.96 -11.83
N GLN A 248 18.69 2.87 -12.22
CA GLN A 248 18.01 3.84 -13.08
C GLN A 248 17.14 4.83 -12.27
N ILE A 249 17.03 4.63 -10.96
CA ILE A 249 16.27 5.52 -10.07
C ILE A 249 17.18 6.65 -9.59
N ASP A 250 16.89 7.89 -9.99
CA ASP A 250 17.52 9.09 -9.42
C ASP A 250 16.83 9.46 -8.11
N HIS A 251 17.35 8.95 -6.99
CA HIS A 251 16.86 9.26 -5.65
C HIS A 251 17.79 10.26 -4.96
N ARG A 252 17.36 11.53 -4.91
CA ARG A 252 18.10 12.63 -4.28
C ARG A 252 17.60 12.87 -2.87
N ARG A 253 18.53 13.02 -1.93
CA ARG A 253 18.22 13.49 -0.58
C ARG A 253 18.22 15.01 -0.58
N LEU A 254 17.09 15.60 -0.21
CA LEU A 254 16.99 17.03 0.02
C LEU A 254 17.50 17.30 1.44
N ALA A 255 18.41 18.26 1.58
CA ALA A 255 18.80 18.74 2.90
C ALA A 255 17.60 19.47 3.53
N ALA A 256 17.39 19.22 4.83
CA ALA A 256 16.43 19.96 5.65
C ALA A 256 16.88 21.42 5.86
#